data_AF-A0A357FX26-F1
#
_entry.id   AF-A0A357FX26-F1
#
_cell.length_a   1.000
_cell.length_b   1.000
_cell.length_c   1.000
_cell.angle_alpha   90.00
_cell.angle_beta   90.00
_cell.angle_gamma   90.00
#
_symmetry.space_group_name_H-M   'P 1'
#
loop_
_entity.id
_entity.type
_entity.pdbx_description
1 polymer ?
#
loop_
_entity_poly.entity_id
_entity_poly.type
_entity_poly.pdbx_seq_one_letter_code
_entity_poly.pdbx_strand_id
1 'polypeptide(L)'
;QFLMGKLVGWAGATLDAKDVHPLLTIALFMAVFLQLCPFDTGNQRLARLLIVLLMFKAGYSYAPYSALEPVMNARLRNYYDALSYTQETLEAGQPDWGPWLRFFFGMLKDHKDQLAERLESGGETIATMPTLSAKVMKL
;
A
#
# COMPACT_ATOMS: atom_id res chain seq x y z
N GLN A 1 -0.32 18.24 21.92
CA GLN A 1 -0.13 18.22 20.45
C GLN A 1 -0.56 16.84 19.95
N PHE A 2 -1.48 16.73 18.99
CA PHE A 2 -2.07 15.45 18.57
C PHE A 2 -1.06 14.59 17.77
N LEU A 3 -0.89 13.32 18.14
CA LEU A 3 0.06 12.38 17.52
C LEU A 3 -0.13 12.24 16.00
N MET A 4 -1.39 12.16 15.54
CA MET A 4 -1.71 12.11 14.11
C MET A 4 -1.30 13.37 13.36
N GLY A 5 -1.47 14.56 13.95
CA GLY A 5 -1.03 15.81 13.32
C GLY A 5 0.48 15.85 13.12
N LYS A 6 1.26 15.34 14.09
CA LYS A 6 2.70 15.18 13.95
C LYS A 6 3.08 14.19 12.86
N LEU A 7 2.42 13.03 12.81
CA LEU A 7 2.69 11.99 11.82
C LEU A 7 2.42 12.48 10.39
N VAL A 8 1.29 13.13 10.16
CA VAL A 8 0.94 13.70 8.85
C VAL A 8 1.89 14.81 8.45
N GLY A 9 2.23 15.72 9.39
CA GLY A 9 3.19 16.79 9.15
C GLY A 9 4.58 16.26 8.78
N TRP A 10 5.06 15.24 9.50
CA TRP A 10 6.33 14.56 9.21
C TRP A 10 6.31 13.92 7.82
N ALA A 11 5.26 13.17 7.48
CA ALA A 11 5.17 12.49 6.19
C ALA A 11 5.14 13.49 5.04
N GLY A 12 4.37 14.58 5.16
CA GLY A 12 4.32 15.65 4.17
C GLY A 12 5.69 16.29 3.95
N ALA A 13 6.33 16.75 5.03
CA ALA A 13 7.65 17.38 4.95
C ALA A 13 8.71 16.43 4.35
N THR A 14 8.69 15.14 4.71
CA THR A 14 9.64 14.14 4.20
C THR A 14 9.42 13.84 2.71
N LEU A 15 8.16 13.77 2.26
CA LEU A 15 7.83 13.58 0.85
C LEU A 15 8.22 14.80 0.00
N ASP A 16 8.07 16.01 0.54
CA ASP A 16 8.42 17.25 -0.14
C ASP A 16 9.94 17.46 -0.22
N ALA A 17 10.68 17.10 0.83
CA ALA A 17 12.13 17.22 0.89
C ALA A 17 12.85 16.29 -0.12
N LYS A 18 12.25 15.13 -0.43
CA LYS A 18 12.79 14.12 -1.37
C LYS A 18 14.16 13.53 -0.99
N ASP A 19 14.59 13.69 0.26
CA ASP A 19 15.83 13.08 0.79
C ASP A 19 15.71 11.56 0.96
N VAL A 20 14.47 11.05 1.07
CA VAL A 20 14.15 9.64 1.28
C VAL A 20 13.23 9.16 0.17
N HIS A 21 13.41 7.91 -0.26
CA HIS A 21 12.55 7.30 -1.27
C HIS A 21 11.08 7.29 -0.80
N PRO A 22 10.11 7.73 -1.63
CA PRO A 22 8.73 7.96 -1.18
C PRO A 22 8.06 6.69 -0.63
N LEU A 23 8.31 5.52 -1.23
CA LEU A 23 7.76 4.26 -0.70
C LEU A 23 8.27 3.91 0.70
N LEU A 24 9.48 4.33 1.07
CA LEU A 24 10.01 4.12 2.42
C LEU A 24 9.29 5.03 3.41
N THR A 25 9.08 6.30 3.06
CA THR A 25 8.28 7.24 3.86
C THR A 25 6.86 6.73 4.05
N ILE A 26 6.22 6.22 2.99
CA ILE A 26 4.88 5.63 3.04
C ILE A 26 4.88 4.40 3.96
N ALA A 27 5.86 3.50 3.83
CA ALA A 27 5.95 2.31 4.66
C ALA A 27 6.01 2.67 6.16
N LEU A 28 6.90 3.59 6.54
CA LEU A 28 7.04 4.04 7.92
C LEU A 28 5.79 4.77 8.43
N PHE A 29 5.21 5.66 7.61
CA PHE A 29 3.95 6.31 7.93
C PHE A 29 2.85 5.29 8.25
N MET A 30 2.73 4.23 7.43
CA MET A 30 1.72 3.20 7.61
C MET A 30 1.91 2.37 8.89
N ALA A 31 3.15 2.02 9.24
CA ALA A 31 3.43 1.31 10.50
C ALA A 31 2.96 2.11 11.72
N VAL A 32 3.34 3.39 11.78
CA VAL A 32 2.97 4.28 12.90
C VAL A 32 1.47 4.58 12.87
N PHE A 33 0.88 4.80 11.69
CA PHE A 33 -0.57 5.01 11.54
C PHE A 33 -1.38 3.84 12.12
N LEU A 34 -0.97 2.61 11.80
CA LEU A 34 -1.61 1.39 12.27
C LEU A 34 -1.39 1.13 13.76
N GLN A 35 -0.28 1.61 14.34
CA GLN A 35 -0.08 1.55 15.79
C GLN A 35 -0.95 2.54 16.56
N LEU A 36 -1.13 3.75 16.01
CA LEU A 36 -1.95 4.77 16.65
C LEU A 36 -3.44 4.44 16.64
N CYS A 37 -3.92 3.62 15.68
CA CYS A 37 -5.34 3.23 15.54
C CYS A 37 -6.32 4.39 15.81
N PRO A 38 -6.29 5.47 15.00
CA PRO A 38 -6.94 6.74 15.35
C PRO A 38 -8.48 6.72 15.38
N PHE A 39 -9.12 5.69 14.81
CA PHE A 39 -10.57 5.57 14.74
C PHE A 39 -11.07 4.30 15.42
N ASP A 40 -12.31 4.30 15.91
CA ASP A 40 -12.91 3.15 16.57
C ASP A 40 -13.08 1.95 15.63
N THR A 41 -13.36 2.21 14.34
CA THR A 41 -13.51 1.15 13.33
C THR A 41 -12.97 1.60 11.97
N GLY A 42 -12.66 0.65 11.09
CA GLY A 42 -12.31 0.94 9.70
C GLY A 42 -10.85 1.31 9.43
N ASN A 43 -9.97 1.30 10.44
CA ASN A 43 -8.54 1.62 10.27
C ASN A 43 -7.88 0.79 9.15
N GLN A 44 -8.21 -0.48 9.02
CA GLN A 44 -7.67 -1.36 7.97
C GLN A 44 -8.14 -0.98 6.56
N ARG A 45 -9.39 -0.51 6.42
CA ARG A 45 -9.91 -0.02 5.13
C ARG A 45 -9.27 1.31 4.76
N LEU A 46 -9.15 2.21 5.75
CA LEU A 46 -8.48 3.48 5.57
C LEU A 46 -7.00 3.31 5.25
N ALA A 47 -6.32 2.36 5.89
CA ALA A 47 -4.92 2.05 5.63
C ALA A 47 -4.70 1.65 4.17
N ARG A 48 -5.56 0.78 3.61
CA ARG A 48 -5.54 0.42 2.19
C ARG A 48 -5.72 1.62 1.28
N LEU A 49 -6.68 2.48 1.59
CA LEU A 49 -6.93 3.70 0.82
C LEU A 49 -5.75 4.67 0.88
N LEU A 50 -5.14 4.85 2.06
CA LEU A 50 -3.98 5.72 2.27
C LEU A 50 -2.76 5.22 1.52
N ILE A 51 -2.48 3.91 1.52
CA ILE A 51 -1.39 3.34 0.73
C ILE A 51 -1.57 3.71 -0.76
N VAL A 52 -2.74 3.43 -1.33
CA VAL A 52 -3.03 3.74 -2.74
C VAL A 52 -2.93 5.24 -3.03
N LEU A 53 -3.49 6.09 -2.16
CA LEU A 53 -3.48 7.54 -2.32
C LEU A 53 -2.05 8.11 -2.28
N LEU A 54 -1.25 7.67 -1.31
CA LEU A 54 0.13 8.17 -1.15
C LEU A 54 1.02 7.67 -2.29
N MET A 55 0.86 6.42 -2.73
CA MET A 55 1.53 5.90 -3.92
C MET A 55 1.16 6.71 -5.17
N PHE A 56 -0.12 6.99 -5.37
CA PHE A 56 -0.59 7.79 -6.50
C PHE A 56 0.01 9.20 -6.47
N LYS A 57 0.01 9.87 -5.30
CA LYS A 57 0.66 11.17 -5.11
C LYS A 57 2.17 11.14 -5.35
N ALA A 58 2.82 10.03 -5.04
CA ALA A 58 4.26 9.83 -5.27
C ALA A 58 4.61 9.46 -6.73
N GLY A 59 3.63 9.46 -7.65
CA GLY A 59 3.84 9.21 -9.08
C GLY A 59 3.65 7.75 -9.51
N TYR A 60 3.25 6.85 -8.61
CA TYR A 60 2.88 5.47 -8.96
C TYR A 60 1.45 5.43 -9.50
N SER A 61 1.29 5.90 -10.74
CA SER A 61 -0.01 6.03 -11.42
C SER A 61 -0.77 4.71 -11.55
N TYR A 62 -0.08 3.57 -11.53
CA TYR A 62 -0.70 2.25 -11.62
C TYR A 62 -1.51 1.86 -10.36
N ALA A 63 -1.18 2.44 -9.20
CA ALA A 63 -1.67 1.98 -7.90
C ALA A 63 -3.21 1.90 -7.77
N PRO A 64 -4.00 2.86 -8.31
CA PRO A 64 -5.46 2.80 -8.25
C PRO A 64 -6.09 1.72 -9.14
N TYR A 65 -5.36 1.18 -10.12
CA TYR A 65 -5.90 0.24 -11.11
C TYR A 65 -5.81 -1.24 -10.67
N SER A 66 -5.20 -1.50 -9.52
CA SER A 66 -5.08 -2.85 -8.95
C SER A 66 -5.60 -2.88 -7.52
N ALA A 67 -6.33 -3.95 -7.17
CA ALA A 67 -6.90 -4.09 -5.83
C ALA A 67 -5.84 -4.55 -4.83
N LEU A 68 -5.67 -3.79 -3.74
CA LEU A 68 -4.70 -4.11 -2.69
C LEU A 68 -5.21 -5.19 -1.70
N GLU A 69 -6.53 -5.31 -1.57
CA GLU A 69 -7.17 -6.20 -0.59
C GLU A 69 -6.84 -7.69 -0.77
N PRO A 70 -6.90 -8.28 -1.98
CA PRO A 70 -6.55 -9.68 -2.15
C PRO A 70 -5.09 -9.97 -1.78
N VAL A 71 -4.18 -9.05 -2.10
CA VAL A 71 -2.74 -9.17 -1.80
C VAL A 71 -2.50 -9.16 -0.29
N MET A 72 -3.12 -8.23 0.42
CA MET A 72 -3.00 -8.16 1.88
C MET A 72 -3.62 -9.38 2.57
N ASN A 73 -4.80 -9.83 2.11
CA ASN A 73 -5.46 -11.00 2.66
C ASN A 73 -4.65 -12.28 2.46
N ALA A 74 -4.00 -12.45 1.30
CA ALA A 74 -3.11 -13.58 1.04
C ALA A 74 -1.89 -13.63 1.99
N ARG A 75 -1.50 -12.48 2.56
CA ARG A 75 -0.34 -12.34 3.46
C ARG A 75 -0.73 -11.95 4.88
N LEU A 76 -1.98 -12.22 5.29
CA LEU A 76 -2.54 -11.71 6.53
C LEU A 76 -1.74 -12.12 7.78
N ARG A 77 -1.21 -13.35 7.81
CA ARG A 77 -0.33 -13.81 8.90
C ARG A 77 0.95 -12.96 8.97
N ASN A 78 1.68 -12.86 7.87
CA ASN A 78 2.92 -12.09 7.79
C ASN A 78 2.70 -10.61 8.10
N TYR A 79 1.53 -10.07 7.74
CA TYR A 79 1.13 -8.71 8.08
C TYR A 79 1.09 -8.50 9.59
N TYR A 80 0.34 -9.35 10.30
CA TYR A 80 0.22 -9.23 11.75
C TYR A 80 1.54 -9.54 12.47
N ASP A 81 2.27 -10.57 12.03
CA ASP A 81 3.57 -10.92 12.64
C ASP A 81 4.57 -9.76 12.51
N ALA A 82 4.68 -9.16 11.32
CA ALA A 82 5.59 -8.04 11.09
C ALA A 82 5.15 -6.77 11.82
N LEU A 83 3.84 -6.48 11.84
CA LEU A 83 3.31 -5.28 12.50
C LEU A 83 3.47 -5.37 14.01
N SER A 84 3.04 -6.48 14.64
CA SER A 84 3.14 -6.67 16.09
C SER A 84 4.58 -6.56 16.57
N TYR A 85 5.53 -7.22 15.89
CA TYR A 85 6.95 -7.13 16.23
C TYR A 85 7.48 -5.68 16.14
N THR A 86 7.11 -4.96 15.08
CA THR A 86 7.56 -3.57 14.88
C THR A 86 6.97 -2.65 15.95
N GLN A 87 5.74 -2.89 16.38
CA GLN A 87 5.08 -2.13 17.44
C GLN A 87 5.74 -2.36 18.80
N GLU A 88 6.03 -3.62 19.14
CA GLU A 88 6.74 -3.99 20.37
C GLU A 88 8.13 -3.33 20.46
N THR A 89 8.89 -3.36 19.37
CA THR A 89 10.23 -2.73 19.34
C THR A 89 10.17 -1.21 19.38
N LEU A 90 9.13 -0.60 18.77
CA LEU A 90 8.90 0.84 18.87
C LEU A 90 8.57 1.27 20.32
N GLU A 91 7.72 0.51 21.02
CA GLU A 91 7.36 0.76 22.41
C GLU A 91 8.55 0.58 23.37
N ALA A 92 9.45 -0.36 23.07
CA ALA A 92 10.70 -0.54 23.79
C ALA A 92 11.74 0.57 23.53
N GLY A 93 11.46 1.54 22.64
CA GLY A 93 12.36 2.65 22.30
C GLY A 93 13.53 2.25 21.39
N GLN A 94 13.53 1.04 20.84
CA GLN A 94 14.55 0.52 19.92
C GLN A 94 13.86 -0.01 18.66
N PRO A 95 13.28 0.86 17.82
CA PRO A 95 12.44 0.43 16.70
C PRO A 95 13.22 -0.38 15.68
N ASP A 96 12.77 -1.62 15.42
CA ASP A 96 13.22 -2.42 14.29
C ASP A 96 12.15 -2.43 13.19
N TRP A 97 12.41 -1.62 12.15
CA TRP A 97 11.53 -1.52 10.98
C TRP A 97 11.69 -2.68 10.00
N GLY A 98 12.74 -3.51 10.14
CA GLY A 98 13.13 -4.51 9.16
C GLY A 98 12.00 -5.47 8.76
N PRO A 99 11.31 -6.12 9.73
CA PRO A 99 10.21 -7.03 9.43
C PRO A 99 9.05 -6.34 8.70
N TRP A 100 8.63 -5.17 9.16
CA TRP A 100 7.58 -4.38 8.51
C TRP A 100 7.95 -3.98 7.08
N LEU A 101 9.16 -3.46 6.87
CA LEU A 101 9.62 -3.04 5.54
C LEU A 101 9.67 -4.23 4.56
N ARG A 102 10.16 -5.39 5.01
CA ARG A 102 10.15 -6.62 4.19
C ARG A 102 8.73 -7.04 3.81
N PHE A 103 7.80 -7.02 4.77
CA PHE A 103 6.40 -7.30 4.48
C PHE A 103 5.81 -6.28 3.50
N PHE A 104 5.99 -4.98 3.77
CA PHE A 104 5.37 -3.89 3.02
C PHE A 104 5.85 -3.88 1.56
N PHE A 105 7.15 -3.97 1.32
CA PHE A 105 7.68 -4.01 -0.04
C PHE A 105 7.34 -5.32 -0.77
N GLY A 106 7.28 -6.45 -0.07
CA GLY A 106 6.79 -7.71 -0.64
C GLY A 106 5.34 -7.60 -1.09
N MET A 107 4.49 -6.96 -0.28
CA MET A 107 3.09 -6.69 -0.61
C MET A 107 2.96 -5.75 -1.82
N LEU A 108 3.76 -4.69 -1.90
CA LEU A 108 3.76 -3.80 -3.08
C LEU A 108 4.23 -4.49 -4.36
N LYS A 109 5.22 -5.38 -4.24
CA LYS A 109 5.70 -6.18 -5.37
C LYS A 109 4.57 -7.06 -5.92
N ASP A 110 3.90 -7.82 -5.05
CA ASP A 110 2.78 -8.67 -5.46
C ASP A 110 1.62 -7.85 -6.06
N HIS A 111 1.34 -6.67 -5.50
CA HIS A 111 0.30 -5.77 -6.03
C HIS A 111 0.59 -5.31 -7.46
N LYS A 112 1.87 -5.02 -7.75
CA LYS A 112 2.34 -4.71 -9.10
C LYS A 112 2.29 -5.95 -10.01
N ASP A 113 2.74 -7.10 -9.52
CA ASP A 113 2.81 -8.35 -10.30
C ASP A 113 1.41 -8.81 -10.71
N GLN A 114 0.42 -8.74 -9.80
CA GLN A 114 -0.98 -9.02 -10.12
C GLN A 114 -1.55 -8.11 -11.22
N LEU A 115 -1.16 -6.83 -11.24
CA LEU A 115 -1.59 -5.94 -12.31
C LEU A 115 -0.96 -6.33 -13.65
N ALA A 116 0.31 -6.72 -13.65
CA ALA A 116 1.02 -7.15 -14.85
C ALA A 116 0.38 -8.41 -15.44
N GLU A 117 0.13 -9.44 -14.61
CA GLU A 117 -0.53 -10.69 -15.03
C GLU A 117 -1.95 -10.43 -15.60
N ARG A 118 -2.70 -9.51 -14.98
CA ARG A 118 -4.04 -9.12 -15.48
C ARG A 118 -3.98 -8.38 -16.81
N LEU A 119 -2.91 -7.62 -17.07
CA LEU A 119 -2.73 -6.92 -18.33
C LEU A 119 -2.37 -7.89 -19.46
N GLU A 120 -1.51 -8.87 -19.18
CA GLU A 120 -1.13 -9.93 -20.12
C GLU A 120 -2.34 -10.79 -20.52
N SER A 121 -3.04 -11.34 -19.53
CA SER A 121 -4.26 -12.13 -19.75
C SER A 121 -5.43 -11.33 -20.37
N GLY A 122 -5.55 -10.05 -20.02
CA GLY A 122 -6.51 -9.13 -20.64
C GLY A 122 -6.24 -8.90 -22.12
N GLY A 123 -4.97 -8.79 -22.51
CA GLY A 123 -4.55 -8.66 -23.91
C GLY A 123 -4.94 -9.87 -24.76
N GLU A 124 -4.73 -11.08 -24.24
CA GLU A 124 -5.14 -12.33 -24.91
C GLU A 124 -6.66 -12.46 -25.03
N THR A 125 -7.39 -12.04 -24.00
CA THR A 125 -8.86 -12.04 -24.02
C THR A 125 -9.40 -11.10 -25.09
N ILE A 126 -8.87 -9.87 -25.17
CA ILE A 126 -9.26 -8.90 -26.21
C ILE A 126 -8.94 -9.44 -27.61
N ALA A 127 -7.82 -10.13 -27.80
CA ALA A 127 -7.44 -10.71 -29.08
C ALA A 127 -8.37 -11.84 -29.56
N THR A 128 -9.02 -12.55 -28.63
CA THR A 128 -9.91 -13.67 -28.92
C THR A 128 -11.41 -13.33 -28.82
N MET A 129 -11.74 -12.04 -28.58
CA MET A 129 -13.12 -11.62 -28.33
C MET A 129 -14.01 -11.72 -29.59
N PRO A 130 -15.27 -12.19 -29.43
CA PRO A 130 -16.27 -12.15 -30.49
C PRO A 130 -16.53 -10.72 -31.00
N THR A 131 -16.85 -10.60 -32.28
CA THR A 131 -17.02 -9.31 -32.99
C THR A 131 -18.04 -8.37 -32.33
N LEU A 132 -19.06 -8.91 -31.67
CA LEU A 132 -20.07 -8.11 -30.97
C LEU A 132 -19.48 -7.42 -29.73
N SER A 133 -18.67 -8.13 -28.94
CA SER A 133 -17.98 -7.58 -27.76
C SER A 133 -16.99 -6.48 -28.16
N ALA A 134 -16.26 -6.68 -29.26
CA ALA A 134 -15.34 -5.67 -29.79
C ALA A 134 -16.05 -4.39 -30.26
N LYS A 135 -17.30 -4.50 -30.70
CA LYS A 135 -18.11 -3.35 -31.14
C LYS A 135 -18.61 -2.51 -29.96
N VAL A 136 -18.88 -3.14 -28.82
CA VAL A 136 -19.27 -2.46 -27.57
C VAL A 136 -18.09 -1.71 -26.94
N MET A 137 -16.86 -2.25 -27.00
CA MET A 137 -15.66 -1.57 -26.48
C MET A 137 -15.26 -0.30 -27.23
N LYS A 138 -15.76 -0.09 -28.46
CA LYS A 138 -15.44 1.07 -29.32
C LYS A 138 -16.47 2.20 -29.24
N LEU A 139 -17.58 1.99 -28.53
CA LEU A 139 -18.60 3.00 -28.25
C LEU A 139 -18.23 3.80 -27.00
#